data_AF-A0A7K9A5X4-F1
#
_entry.id   AF-A0A7K9A5X4-F1
#
_cell.length_a   1.000
_cell.length_b   1.000
_cell.length_c   1.000
_cell.angle_alpha   90.00
_cell.angle_beta   90.00
_cell.angle_gamma   90.00
#
_symmetry.space_group_name_H-M   'P 1'
#
loop_
_entity.id
_entity.type
_entity.pdbx_description
1 polymer ?
#
loop_
_entity_poly.entity_id
_entity_poly.type
_entity_poly.pdbx_seq_one_letter_code
_entity_poly.pdbx_strand_id
1 'polypeptide(L)'
;SAIVFPKTIATEQQSLMLVKRLLAVAVSCITYLRGIFPESAYGTRYMDDVCVKILREDKNCPGSTQLVKWMLGCYDALQKKYLRQIVLAVYTHPEDPQTVTECYHFKFKYTHNGPLLDFSSQDKADSPITCADTKKASILLIRKIYILMQNLSPLPNDVCLTMKLLYYDEVTPPDYQPPGFKEAVYEGLMFNEEPMYLNVGEVPTPFHVLKLKITTEKQRMENVDINILKQGKTERPLQMGTDDPEEESHGMNVR
;
A
#
# COMPACT_ATOMS: atom_id res chain seq x y z
N SER A 1 -11.94 -10.06 19.05
CA SER A 1 -10.54 -9.78 19.46
C SER A 1 -10.12 -8.45 18.86
N ALA A 2 -9.37 -7.62 19.61
CA ALA A 2 -8.99 -6.27 19.22
C ALA A 2 -7.57 -6.22 18.62
N ILE A 3 -7.34 -5.31 17.67
CA ILE A 3 -6.02 -4.96 17.18
C ILE A 3 -5.41 -3.98 18.17
N VAL A 4 -4.39 -4.44 18.88
CA VAL A 4 -3.74 -3.67 19.96
C VAL A 4 -2.55 -2.90 19.41
N PHE A 5 -2.58 -1.58 19.60
CA PHE A 5 -1.41 -0.72 19.39
C PHE A 5 -0.48 -0.83 20.60
N PRO A 6 0.85 -0.91 20.38
CA PRO A 6 1.79 -0.86 21.48
C PRO A 6 1.72 0.50 22.18
N LYS A 7 1.89 0.50 23.52
CA LYS A 7 1.95 1.75 24.30
C LYS A 7 3.21 2.56 23.99
N THR A 8 4.28 1.86 23.62
CA THR A 8 5.60 2.41 23.27
C THR A 8 6.17 1.68 22.06
N ILE A 9 6.83 2.41 21.16
CA ILE A 9 7.57 1.88 20.01
C ILE A 9 9.02 2.30 20.23
N ALA A 10 9.73 1.51 21.03
CA ALA A 10 11.11 1.78 21.42
C ALA A 10 12.11 1.08 20.49
N THR A 11 11.70 0.02 19.80
CA THR A 11 12.59 -0.78 18.96
C THR A 11 12.14 -0.86 17.51
N GLU A 12 13.10 -1.07 16.62
CA GLU A 12 12.84 -1.32 15.21
C GLU A 12 11.90 -2.51 15.00
N GLN A 13 12.06 -3.59 15.78
CA GLN A 13 11.20 -4.76 15.69
C GLN A 13 9.74 -4.45 16.06
N GLN A 14 9.50 -3.62 17.07
CA GLN A 14 8.15 -3.18 17.43
C GLN A 14 7.53 -2.35 16.31
N SER A 15 8.31 -1.45 15.71
CA SER A 15 7.88 -0.68 14.55
C SER A 15 7.55 -1.58 13.35
N LEU A 16 8.43 -2.52 13.01
CA LEU A 16 8.22 -3.45 11.91
C LEU A 16 6.95 -4.27 12.11
N MET A 17 6.72 -4.78 13.32
CA MET A 17 5.50 -5.53 13.64
C MET A 17 4.23 -4.68 13.48
N LEU A 18 4.29 -3.40 13.85
CA LEU A 18 3.19 -2.47 13.63
C LEU A 18 2.93 -2.26 12.13
N VAL A 19 3.96 -1.99 11.34
CA VAL A 19 3.84 -1.77 9.89
C VAL A 19 3.31 -3.02 9.19
N LYS A 20 3.81 -4.21 9.52
CA LYS A 20 3.28 -5.48 8.99
C LYS A 20 1.80 -5.66 9.31
N ARG A 21 1.38 -5.38 10.55
CA ARG A 21 -0.03 -5.44 10.96
C ARG A 21 -0.88 -4.42 10.20
N LEU A 22 -0.41 -3.19 10.07
CA LEU A 22 -1.16 -2.13 9.42
C LEU A 22 -1.33 -2.39 7.92
N LEU A 23 -0.29 -2.91 7.26
CA LEU A 23 -0.36 -3.39 5.89
C LEU A 23 -1.43 -4.49 5.76
N ALA A 24 -1.43 -5.48 6.65
CA ALA A 24 -2.43 -6.56 6.65
C ALA A 24 -3.87 -6.03 6.78
N VAL A 25 -4.08 -5.08 7.71
CA VAL A 25 -5.39 -4.44 7.93
C VAL A 25 -5.80 -3.67 6.69
N ALA A 26 -4.93 -2.84 6.13
CA ALA A 26 -5.26 -2.01 4.98
C ALA A 26 -5.58 -2.85 3.73
N VAL A 27 -4.76 -3.86 3.42
CA VAL A 27 -5.03 -4.81 2.33
C VAL A 27 -6.36 -5.53 2.56
N SER A 28 -6.63 -6.01 3.77
CA SER A 28 -7.89 -6.70 4.09
C SER A 28 -9.10 -5.78 3.97
N CYS A 29 -9.00 -4.52 4.43
CA CYS A 29 -10.06 -3.52 4.30
C CYS A 29 -10.36 -3.24 2.83
N ILE A 30 -9.34 -3.05 2.01
CA ILE A 30 -9.49 -2.81 0.57
C ILE A 30 -10.18 -4.00 -0.10
N THR A 31 -9.65 -5.22 0.05
CA THR A 31 -10.22 -6.39 -0.63
C THR A 31 -11.63 -6.73 -0.14
N TYR A 32 -11.94 -6.42 1.12
CA TYR A 32 -13.29 -6.58 1.67
C TYR A 32 -14.26 -5.55 1.07
N LEU A 33 -13.91 -4.26 1.13
CA LEU A 33 -14.78 -3.17 0.69
C LEU A 33 -15.00 -3.17 -0.82
N ARG A 34 -14.05 -3.71 -1.59
CA ARG A 34 -14.18 -3.92 -3.03
C ARG A 34 -14.86 -5.23 -3.42
N GLY A 35 -15.25 -6.06 -2.43
CA GLY A 35 -15.97 -7.31 -2.68
C GLY A 35 -15.14 -8.39 -3.39
N ILE A 36 -13.80 -8.36 -3.27
CA ILE A 36 -12.90 -9.27 -3.99
C ILE A 36 -13.04 -10.73 -3.51
N PHE A 37 -13.31 -10.92 -2.22
CA PHE A 37 -13.45 -12.25 -1.61
C PHE A 37 -14.77 -12.35 -0.84
N PRO A 38 -15.32 -13.56 -0.66
CA PRO A 38 -16.56 -13.77 0.09
C PRO A 38 -16.38 -13.48 1.58
N GLU A 39 -17.50 -13.21 2.27
CA GLU A 39 -17.55 -12.94 3.71
C GLU A 39 -16.85 -14.03 4.56
N SER A 40 -16.91 -15.30 4.13
CA SER A 40 -16.26 -16.42 4.83
C SER A 40 -14.73 -16.27 4.91
N ALA A 41 -14.11 -15.56 3.96
CA ALA A 41 -12.68 -15.31 3.92
C ALA A 41 -12.22 -14.22 4.90
N TYR A 42 -13.14 -13.63 5.68
CA TYR A 42 -12.82 -12.57 6.63
C TYR A 42 -13.23 -12.90 8.06
N GLY A 43 -12.47 -12.36 9.00
CA GLY A 43 -12.81 -12.31 10.41
C GLY A 43 -12.96 -10.87 10.90
N THR A 44 -14.01 -10.59 11.67
CA THR A 44 -14.21 -9.27 12.26
C THR A 44 -13.22 -9.04 13.42
N ARG A 45 -12.58 -7.86 13.42
CA ARG A 45 -11.74 -7.33 14.50
C ARG A 45 -12.07 -5.86 14.72
N TYR A 46 -11.61 -5.33 15.85
CA TYR A 46 -11.78 -3.92 16.19
C TYR A 46 -10.43 -3.25 16.33
N MET A 47 -10.27 -2.11 15.68
CA MET A 47 -9.11 -1.23 15.81
C MET A 47 -9.60 0.08 16.43
N ASP A 48 -9.50 0.16 17.76
CA ASP A 48 -10.18 1.19 18.55
C ASP A 48 -11.72 1.11 18.36
N ASP A 49 -12.36 2.18 17.92
CA ASP A 49 -13.79 2.24 17.59
C ASP A 49 -14.09 1.80 16.14
N VAL A 50 -13.08 1.45 15.34
CA VAL A 50 -13.25 1.06 13.94
C VAL A 50 -13.39 -0.46 13.81
N CYS A 51 -14.52 -0.91 13.29
CA CYS A 51 -14.74 -2.30 12.91
C CYS A 51 -14.01 -2.59 11.60
N VAL A 52 -13.10 -3.56 11.60
CA VAL A 52 -12.32 -3.96 10.41
C VAL A 52 -12.50 -5.44 10.11
N LYS A 53 -12.47 -5.76 8.82
CA LYS A 53 -12.49 -7.14 8.31
C LYS A 53 -11.08 -7.55 7.99
N ILE A 54 -10.62 -8.61 8.64
CA ILE A 54 -9.26 -9.13 8.49
C ILE A 54 -9.31 -10.40 7.68
N LEU A 55 -8.57 -10.41 6.57
CA LEU A 55 -8.45 -11.57 5.70
C LEU A 55 -7.87 -12.74 6.50
N ARG A 56 -8.46 -13.90 6.32
CA ARG A 56 -7.99 -15.18 6.86
C ARG A 56 -7.88 -16.19 5.74
N GLU A 57 -7.06 -17.21 5.94
CA GLU A 57 -7.06 -18.34 5.03
C GLU A 57 -8.42 -19.05 5.09
N ASP A 58 -9.01 -19.27 3.92
CA ASP A 58 -10.23 -20.04 3.75
C ASP A 58 -10.00 -21.12 2.69
N LYS A 59 -10.17 -22.38 3.10
CA LYS A 59 -10.00 -23.55 2.22
C LYS A 59 -10.96 -23.51 1.03
N ASN A 60 -12.11 -22.83 1.18
CA ASN A 60 -13.12 -22.70 0.14
C ASN A 60 -12.88 -21.49 -0.76
N CYS A 61 -11.86 -20.66 -0.47
CA CYS A 61 -11.50 -19.50 -1.28
C CYS A 61 -9.98 -19.48 -1.54
N PRO A 62 -9.49 -20.23 -2.55
CA PRO A 62 -8.07 -20.30 -2.87
C PRO A 62 -7.41 -18.93 -3.12
N GLY A 63 -8.16 -17.98 -3.69
CA GLY A 63 -7.68 -16.61 -3.90
C GLY A 63 -7.33 -15.88 -2.61
N SER A 64 -8.12 -16.06 -1.54
CA SER A 64 -7.83 -15.48 -0.23
C SER A 64 -6.54 -16.05 0.36
N THR A 65 -6.37 -17.38 0.28
CA THR A 65 -5.14 -18.08 0.71
C THR A 65 -3.93 -17.62 -0.11
N GLN A 66 -4.09 -17.39 -1.41
CA GLN A 66 -3.02 -16.90 -2.27
C GLN A 66 -2.58 -15.48 -1.87
N LEU A 67 -3.52 -14.58 -1.58
CA LEU A 67 -3.18 -13.24 -1.10
C LEU A 67 -2.47 -13.28 0.27
N VAL A 68 -2.88 -14.17 1.18
CA VAL A 68 -2.16 -14.37 2.45
C VAL A 68 -0.71 -14.81 2.19
N LYS A 69 -0.46 -15.71 1.23
CA LYS A 69 0.91 -16.11 0.84
C LYS A 69 1.72 -14.95 0.28
N TRP A 70 1.11 -14.11 -0.57
CA TRP A 70 1.79 -12.89 -1.06
C TRP A 70 2.15 -11.94 0.09
N MET A 71 1.28 -11.79 1.09
CA MET A 71 1.59 -10.99 2.27
C MET A 71 2.80 -11.51 3.05
N LEU A 72 3.01 -12.83 3.10
CA LEU A 72 4.22 -13.42 3.71
C LEU A 72 5.50 -13.01 2.96
N GLY A 73 5.47 -13.00 1.62
CA GLY A 73 6.59 -12.52 0.81
C GLY A 73 6.88 -11.04 1.02
N CYS A 74 5.84 -10.21 1.14
CA CYS A 74 5.98 -8.80 1.52
C CYS A 74 6.65 -8.64 2.89
N TYR A 75 6.28 -9.48 3.86
CA TYR A 75 6.87 -9.41 5.20
C TYR A 75 8.34 -9.82 5.26
N ASP A 76 8.77 -10.74 4.40
CA ASP A 76 10.18 -11.10 4.25
C ASP A 76 10.97 -9.90 3.71
N ALA A 77 10.49 -9.30 2.61
CA ALA A 77 11.12 -8.14 1.98
C ALA A 77 11.17 -6.91 2.91
N LEU A 78 10.10 -6.66 3.69
CA LEU A 78 10.07 -5.60 4.71
C LEU A 78 11.08 -5.85 5.83
N GLN A 79 11.21 -7.08 6.29
CA GLN A 79 12.13 -7.41 7.39
C GLN A 79 13.59 -7.25 6.99
N LYS A 80 13.90 -7.50 5.72
CA LYS A 80 15.22 -7.31 5.13
C LYS A 80 15.49 -5.85 4.71
N LYS A 81 14.49 -4.96 4.84
CA LYS A 81 14.53 -3.56 4.39
C LYS A 81 14.72 -3.38 2.88
N TYR A 82 14.37 -4.41 2.11
CA TYR A 82 14.48 -4.38 0.65
C TYR A 82 13.26 -3.73 0.02
N LEU A 83 12.09 -3.85 0.64
CA LEU A 83 10.84 -3.42 0.03
C LEU A 83 10.70 -1.89 0.02
N ARG A 84 10.54 -1.32 -1.18
CA ARG A 84 10.24 0.09 -1.41
C ARG A 84 8.74 0.32 -1.61
N GLN A 85 8.10 -0.53 -2.40
CA GLN A 85 6.68 -0.40 -2.71
C GLN A 85 6.02 -1.76 -2.99
N ILE A 86 4.76 -1.91 -2.56
CA ILE A 86 3.83 -2.94 -3.03
C ILE A 86 2.81 -2.25 -3.94
N VAL A 87 2.55 -2.86 -5.10
CA VAL A 87 1.42 -2.50 -5.96
C VAL A 87 0.45 -3.66 -5.99
N LEU A 88 -0.68 -3.50 -5.33
CA LEU A 88 -1.82 -4.42 -5.46
C LEU A 88 -2.71 -3.88 -6.56
N ALA A 89 -2.87 -4.62 -7.66
CA ALA A 89 -3.56 -4.16 -8.85
C ALA A 89 -4.75 -5.05 -9.20
N VAL A 90 -5.83 -4.41 -9.66
CA VAL A 90 -7.07 -5.03 -10.11
C VAL A 90 -7.17 -4.88 -11.62
N TYR A 91 -7.47 -5.97 -12.31
CA TYR A 91 -7.62 -6.03 -13.77
C TYR A 91 -8.77 -6.96 -14.17
N THR A 92 -9.32 -6.80 -15.37
CA THR A 92 -10.52 -7.54 -15.83
C THR A 92 -10.20 -8.62 -16.86
N HIS A 93 -9.07 -8.53 -17.55
CA HIS A 93 -8.72 -9.42 -18.65
C HIS A 93 -7.54 -10.32 -18.25
N PRO A 94 -7.76 -11.62 -17.99
CA PRO A 94 -6.68 -12.56 -17.64
C PRO A 94 -5.54 -12.62 -18.66
N GLU A 95 -5.86 -12.43 -19.94
CA GLU A 95 -4.91 -12.43 -21.06
C GLU A 95 -4.06 -11.14 -21.12
N ASP A 96 -4.50 -10.06 -20.46
CA ASP A 96 -3.79 -8.79 -20.37
C ASP A 96 -3.75 -8.29 -18.91
N PRO A 97 -2.85 -8.87 -18.08
CA PRO A 97 -2.70 -8.47 -16.68
C PRO A 97 -1.96 -7.13 -16.49
N GLN A 98 -1.51 -6.47 -17.56
CA GLN A 98 -0.85 -5.16 -17.46
C GLN A 98 -1.86 -4.01 -17.51
N THR A 99 -3.00 -4.22 -18.15
CA THR A 99 -4.08 -3.24 -18.23
C THR A 99 -4.98 -3.34 -17.00
N VAL A 100 -4.82 -2.37 -16.10
CA VAL A 100 -5.42 -2.33 -14.78
C VAL A 100 -6.49 -1.24 -14.71
N THR A 101 -7.46 -1.45 -13.83
CA THR A 101 -8.54 -0.49 -13.56
C THR A 101 -8.35 0.23 -12.23
N GLU A 102 -7.64 -0.39 -11.28
CA GLU A 102 -7.38 0.15 -9.95
C GLU A 102 -6.07 -0.42 -9.36
N CYS A 103 -5.28 0.46 -8.74
CA CYS A 103 -3.99 0.13 -8.11
C CYS A 103 -3.89 0.74 -6.71
N TYR A 104 -3.43 -0.06 -5.75
CA TYR A 104 -3.12 0.36 -4.38
C TYR A 104 -1.61 0.29 -4.16
N HIS A 105 -1.02 1.45 -3.93
CA HIS A 105 0.42 1.61 -3.78
C HIS A 105 0.78 1.80 -2.30
N PHE A 106 1.36 0.76 -1.70
CA PHE A 106 1.91 0.84 -0.35
C PHE A 106 3.41 1.12 -0.45
N LYS A 107 3.85 2.32 -0.08
CA LYS A 107 5.26 2.73 -0.10
C LYS A 107 5.85 2.69 1.30
N PHE A 108 7.11 2.28 1.39
CA PHE A 108 7.83 2.09 2.64
C PHE A 108 9.12 2.90 2.66
N LYS A 109 9.37 3.62 3.76
CA LYS A 109 10.65 4.27 4.05
C LYS A 109 11.18 3.75 5.40
N TYR A 110 12.50 3.69 5.58
CA TYR A 110 13.16 3.20 6.81
C TYR A 110 14.01 4.32 7.41
N THR A 111 13.86 4.65 8.71
CA THR A 111 14.28 5.96 9.27
C THR A 111 15.35 5.89 10.37
N HIS A 112 16.31 4.97 10.32
CA HIS A 112 17.43 5.00 11.29
C HIS A 112 18.81 4.70 10.69
N ASN A 113 18.94 4.32 9.41
CA ASN A 113 20.22 4.21 8.66
C ASN A 113 19.97 3.84 7.17
N GLY A 114 19.18 4.66 6.45
CA GLY A 114 19.05 4.64 4.98
C GLY A 114 17.76 4.05 4.38
N PRO A 115 17.45 4.29 3.08
CA PRO A 115 18.12 5.24 2.17
C PRO A 115 17.63 6.67 2.43
N LEU A 116 18.58 7.60 2.38
CA LEU A 116 18.43 9.02 2.64
C LEU A 116 17.30 9.61 1.80
N LEU A 117 16.41 10.35 2.45
CA LEU A 117 15.65 11.39 1.78
C LEU A 117 16.12 12.71 2.34
N ASP A 118 16.70 13.50 1.43
CA ASP A 118 16.82 14.93 1.59
C ASP A 118 15.43 15.48 1.92
N PHE A 119 15.28 16.02 3.12
CA PHE A 119 14.12 16.84 3.46
C PHE A 119 14.53 18.30 3.24
N SER A 120 14.52 18.75 1.99
CA SER A 120 14.40 20.17 1.68
C SER A 120 12.99 20.62 2.03
N SER A 121 12.74 20.80 3.32
CA SER A 121 11.58 21.51 3.86
C SER A 121 12.01 22.12 5.18
N GLN A 122 12.58 23.32 5.10
CA GLN A 122 12.69 24.22 6.25
C GLN A 122 11.32 24.28 6.96
N ASP A 123 11.38 24.20 8.30
CA ASP A 123 10.32 24.55 9.26
C ASP A 123 9.22 23.52 9.60
N LYS A 124 9.59 22.32 10.07
CA LYS A 124 8.81 21.64 11.12
C LYS A 124 9.73 21.07 12.21
N ALA A 125 9.59 21.63 13.41
CA ALA A 125 10.31 21.26 14.62
C ALA A 125 10.32 19.74 14.89
N ASP A 126 11.50 19.22 15.22
CA ASP A 126 11.84 17.85 15.65
C ASP A 126 11.10 17.42 16.94
N SER A 127 9.77 17.31 16.90
CA SER A 127 9.09 16.51 17.92
C SER A 127 9.24 15.02 17.58
N PRO A 128 9.74 14.19 18.50
CA PRO A 128 9.85 12.76 18.24
C PRO A 128 8.47 12.17 17.99
N ILE A 129 8.31 11.38 16.92
CA ILE A 129 7.05 10.73 16.56
C ILE A 129 6.54 9.93 17.75
N THR A 130 5.39 10.32 18.32
CA THR A 130 4.84 9.64 19.48
C THR A 130 3.98 8.45 19.06
N CYS A 131 3.82 7.47 19.95
CA CYS A 131 2.92 6.33 19.72
C CYS A 131 1.45 6.78 19.57
N ALA A 132 1.07 7.89 20.21
CA ALA A 132 -0.25 8.48 20.06
C ALA A 132 -0.46 9.02 18.63
N ASP A 133 0.56 9.67 18.07
CA ASP A 133 0.55 10.17 16.68
C ASP A 133 0.45 9.01 15.70
N THR A 134 1.29 7.97 15.86
CA THR A 134 1.23 6.76 15.03
C THR A 134 -0.13 6.08 15.11
N LYS A 135 -0.71 5.93 16.32
CA LYS A 135 -2.05 5.35 16.50
C LYS A 135 -3.11 6.19 15.78
N LYS A 136 -3.10 7.51 15.99
CA LYS A 136 -4.03 8.44 15.35
C LYS A 136 -3.92 8.39 13.82
N ALA A 137 -2.70 8.41 13.27
CA ALA A 137 -2.45 8.30 11.84
C ALA A 137 -2.95 6.96 11.28
N SER A 138 -2.75 5.86 12.02
CA SER A 138 -3.25 4.53 11.63
C SER A 138 -4.77 4.48 11.53
N ILE A 139 -5.47 5.03 12.53
CA ILE A 139 -6.95 5.08 12.54
C ILE A 139 -7.45 5.97 11.40
N LEU A 140 -6.84 7.14 11.20
CA LEU A 140 -7.19 8.05 10.12
C LEU A 140 -6.98 7.40 8.74
N LEU A 141 -5.88 6.67 8.55
CA LEU A 141 -5.62 5.94 7.31
C LEU A 141 -6.75 4.95 7.00
N ILE A 142 -7.15 4.12 7.97
CA ILE A 142 -8.23 3.14 7.78
C ILE A 142 -9.57 3.84 7.52
N ARG A 143 -9.92 4.90 8.25
CA ARG A 143 -11.16 5.66 8.00
C ARG A 143 -11.19 6.27 6.59
N LYS A 144 -10.06 6.80 6.12
CA LYS A 144 -9.95 7.32 4.75
C LYS A 144 -10.08 6.23 3.69
N ILE A 145 -9.57 5.01 3.93
CA ILE A 145 -9.84 3.86 3.05
C ILE A 145 -11.35 3.64 2.97
N TYR A 146 -12.07 3.56 4.09
CA TYR A 146 -13.53 3.35 4.08
C TYR A 146 -14.28 4.42 3.28
N ILE A 147 -13.97 5.70 3.54
CA ILE A 147 -14.59 6.81 2.80
C ILE A 147 -14.27 6.71 1.31
N LEU A 148 -13.02 6.41 0.95
CA LEU A 148 -12.65 6.36 -0.46
C LEU A 148 -13.33 5.20 -1.19
N MET A 149 -13.34 4.01 -0.59
CA MET A 149 -13.99 2.84 -1.20
C MET A 149 -15.50 3.03 -1.36
N GLN A 150 -16.16 3.83 -0.51
CA GLN A 150 -17.58 4.19 -0.64
C GLN A 150 -17.88 5.15 -1.79
N ASN A 151 -16.88 5.89 -2.28
CA ASN A 151 -17.04 6.86 -3.37
C ASN A 151 -16.56 6.32 -4.73
N LEU A 152 -16.04 5.09 -4.74
CA LEU A 152 -15.67 4.36 -5.94
C LEU A 152 -16.85 3.51 -6.41
N SER A 153 -17.14 3.57 -7.70
CA SER A 153 -18.11 2.69 -8.34
C SER A 153 -17.75 1.21 -8.09
N PRO A 154 -18.74 0.30 -8.06
CA PRO A 154 -18.49 -1.13 -7.91
C PRO A 154 -17.49 -1.66 -8.93
N LEU A 155 -16.66 -2.64 -8.54
CA LEU A 155 -15.84 -3.36 -9.51
C LEU A 155 -16.72 -4.14 -10.48
N PRO A 156 -16.24 -4.39 -11.71
CA PRO A 156 -16.85 -5.38 -12.59
C PRO A 156 -16.96 -6.75 -11.90
N ASN A 157 -17.89 -7.60 -12.34
CA ASN A 157 -18.15 -8.89 -11.69
C ASN A 157 -16.93 -9.83 -11.72
N ASP A 158 -16.21 -9.84 -12.84
CA ASP A 158 -15.05 -10.70 -13.05
C ASP A 158 -13.78 -9.86 -13.01
N VAL A 159 -13.12 -9.86 -11.85
CA VAL A 159 -11.83 -9.21 -11.65
C VAL A 159 -10.78 -10.19 -11.20
N CYS A 160 -9.56 -9.91 -11.61
CA CYS A 160 -8.35 -10.59 -11.17
C CYS A 160 -7.51 -9.63 -10.31
N LEU A 161 -6.71 -10.23 -9.42
CA LEU A 161 -5.81 -9.52 -8.53
C LEU A 161 -4.38 -9.92 -8.84
N THR A 162 -3.47 -8.96 -8.88
CA THR A 162 -2.02 -9.21 -8.96
C THR A 162 -1.29 -8.32 -7.99
N MET A 163 -0.09 -8.73 -7.57
CA MET A 163 0.76 -7.97 -6.67
C MET A 163 2.17 -7.89 -7.24
N LYS A 164 2.68 -6.66 -7.43
CA LYS A 164 4.07 -6.38 -7.79
C LYS A 164 4.81 -5.79 -6.59
N LEU A 165 6.06 -6.21 -6.39
CA LEU A 165 6.96 -5.65 -5.39
C LEU A 165 8.02 -4.83 -6.10
N LEU A 166 8.35 -3.67 -5.56
CA LEU A 166 9.47 -2.85 -6.02
C LEU A 166 10.42 -2.70 -4.85
N TYR A 167 11.71 -2.83 -5.13
CA TYR A 167 12.76 -2.84 -4.12
C TYR A 167 13.58 -1.54 -4.12
N TYR A 168 14.46 -1.44 -3.12
CA TYR A 168 15.57 -0.50 -3.08
C TYR A 168 16.80 -1.17 -3.69
N ASP A 169 17.26 -0.66 -4.83
CA ASP A 169 18.31 -1.30 -5.64
C ASP A 169 19.67 -1.29 -4.92
N GLU A 170 19.89 -0.33 -4.02
CA GLU A 170 21.17 -0.15 -3.34
C GLU A 170 21.45 -1.24 -2.29
N VAL A 171 20.40 -1.91 -1.81
CA VAL A 171 20.48 -2.87 -0.69
C VAL A 171 19.98 -4.27 -1.04
N THR A 172 19.31 -4.44 -2.19
CA THR A 172 18.64 -5.69 -2.54
C THR A 172 19.54 -6.53 -3.46
N PRO A 173 19.94 -7.75 -3.04
CA PRO A 173 20.75 -8.64 -3.87
C PRO A 173 20.04 -8.99 -5.19
N PRO A 174 20.78 -9.17 -6.31
CA PRO A 174 20.19 -9.46 -7.61
C PRO A 174 19.49 -10.81 -7.73
N ASP A 175 19.87 -11.76 -6.88
CA ASP A 175 19.30 -13.10 -6.77
C ASP A 175 18.19 -13.20 -5.71
N TYR A 176 17.83 -12.10 -5.06
CA TYR A 176 16.78 -12.10 -4.05
C TYR A 176 15.40 -12.33 -4.68
N GLN A 177 14.74 -13.40 -4.26
CA GLN A 177 13.37 -13.72 -4.64
C GLN A 177 12.50 -13.91 -3.39
N PRO A 178 11.54 -13.02 -3.10
CA PRO A 178 10.67 -13.21 -1.95
C PRO A 178 9.74 -14.43 -2.12
N PRO A 179 9.38 -15.11 -1.02
CA PRO A 179 8.46 -16.25 -1.06
C PRO A 179 7.13 -15.90 -1.73
N GLY A 180 6.72 -16.72 -2.71
CA GLY A 180 5.46 -16.53 -3.43
C GLY A 180 5.49 -15.51 -4.56
N PHE A 181 6.66 -14.95 -4.88
CA PHE A 181 6.90 -14.06 -6.01
C PHE A 181 7.90 -14.66 -6.98
N LYS A 182 7.87 -14.14 -8.20
CA LYS A 182 8.83 -14.40 -9.27
C LYS A 182 9.17 -13.08 -9.94
N GLU A 183 10.30 -13.04 -10.65
CA GLU A 183 10.69 -11.88 -11.45
C GLU A 183 9.57 -11.47 -12.43
N ALA A 184 9.30 -10.17 -12.51
CA ALA A 184 8.28 -9.59 -13.37
C ALA A 184 8.72 -9.64 -14.84
N VAL A 185 7.83 -10.12 -15.71
CA VAL A 185 8.07 -10.13 -17.17
C VAL A 185 7.88 -8.74 -17.77
N TYR A 186 7.06 -7.90 -17.14
CA TYR A 186 6.71 -6.57 -17.60
C TYR A 186 6.82 -5.57 -16.46
N GLU A 187 7.51 -4.46 -16.73
CA GLU A 187 7.84 -3.46 -15.72
C GLU A 187 6.63 -2.57 -15.35
N GLY A 188 5.85 -2.13 -16.35
CA GLY A 188 4.78 -1.16 -16.18
C GLY A 188 3.41 -1.73 -15.80
N LEU A 189 2.46 -0.86 -15.46
CA LEU A 189 1.02 -1.13 -15.44
C LEU A 189 0.35 0.02 -16.19
N MET A 190 -0.65 -0.29 -17.02
CA MET A 190 -1.30 0.68 -17.91
C MET A 190 -2.79 0.80 -17.55
N PHE A 191 -3.37 1.98 -17.79
CA PHE A 191 -4.81 2.20 -17.67
C PHE A 191 -5.40 2.41 -19.07
N ASN A 192 -6.59 1.87 -19.31
CA ASN A 192 -7.32 2.13 -20.56
C ASN A 192 -7.86 3.56 -20.62
N GLU A 193 -8.34 4.05 -19.47
CA GLU A 193 -8.93 5.36 -19.31
C GLU A 193 -8.00 6.33 -18.57
N GLU A 194 -8.36 7.62 -18.52
CA GLU A 194 -7.61 8.64 -17.78
C GLU A 194 -7.48 8.26 -16.29
N PRO A 195 -6.25 8.03 -15.78
CA PRO A 195 -6.07 7.68 -14.37
C PRO A 195 -6.15 8.92 -13.47
N MET A 196 -6.70 8.72 -12.28
CA MET A 196 -6.74 9.67 -11.19
C MET A 196 -5.86 9.16 -10.03
N TYR A 197 -5.02 10.04 -9.51
CA TYR A 197 -4.08 9.75 -8.43
C TYR A 197 -4.53 10.35 -7.11
N LEU A 198 -4.55 9.53 -6.07
CA LEU A 198 -5.14 9.86 -4.77
C LEU A 198 -4.16 9.53 -3.65
N ASN A 199 -3.85 10.53 -2.82
CA ASN A 199 -3.06 10.33 -1.62
C ASN A 199 -3.99 10.02 -0.44
N VAL A 200 -3.97 8.78 0.05
CA VAL A 200 -4.82 8.38 1.17
C VAL A 200 -4.20 8.87 2.48
N GLY A 201 -2.91 8.64 2.66
CA GLY A 201 -2.18 9.13 3.83
C GLY A 201 -0.92 8.32 4.10
N GLU A 202 -0.27 8.68 5.20
CA GLU A 202 0.93 8.01 5.69
C GLU A 202 0.91 7.86 7.20
N VAL A 203 1.60 6.83 7.68
CA VAL A 203 1.70 6.47 9.09
C VAL A 203 3.17 6.38 9.43
N PRO A 204 3.71 7.41 10.10
CA PRO A 204 5.08 7.39 10.56
C PRO A 204 5.19 6.63 11.89
N THR A 205 6.28 5.91 12.04
CA THR A 205 6.81 5.39 13.31
C THR A 205 8.24 5.92 13.46
N PRO A 206 8.90 5.73 14.62
CA PRO A 206 10.29 6.13 14.78
C PRO A 206 11.27 5.44 13.80
N PHE A 207 10.92 4.30 13.21
CA PHE A 207 11.84 3.50 12.38
C PHE A 207 11.35 3.27 10.94
N HIS A 208 10.07 3.50 10.65
CA HIS A 208 9.45 3.20 9.37
C HIS A 208 8.36 4.22 9.03
N VAL A 209 8.11 4.43 7.74
CA VAL A 209 6.93 5.15 7.27
C VAL A 209 6.18 4.27 6.27
N LEU A 210 4.89 4.03 6.52
CA LEU A 210 3.98 3.40 5.56
C LEU A 210 3.12 4.47 4.91
N LYS A 211 3.15 4.58 3.59
CA LYS A 211 2.31 5.50 2.81
C LYS A 211 1.40 4.72 1.86
N LEU A 212 0.13 5.13 1.76
CA LEU A 212 -0.84 4.56 0.82
C LEU A 212 -1.27 5.61 -0.20
N LYS A 213 -1.08 5.28 -1.48
CA LYS A 213 -1.67 6.00 -2.61
C LYS A 213 -2.57 5.06 -3.40
N ILE A 214 -3.58 5.62 -4.07
CA ILE A 214 -4.51 4.88 -4.92
C ILE A 214 -4.51 5.52 -6.30
N THR A 215 -4.49 4.69 -7.33
CA THR A 215 -4.65 5.10 -8.72
C THR A 215 -5.84 4.34 -9.28
N THR A 216 -6.80 5.05 -9.85
CA THR A 216 -8.05 4.47 -10.40
C THR A 216 -8.44 5.23 -11.66
N GLU A 217 -9.23 4.64 -12.54
CA GLU A 217 -9.83 5.39 -13.65
C GLU A 217 -10.75 6.51 -13.14
N LYS A 218 -10.62 7.71 -13.69
CA LYS A 218 -11.33 8.92 -13.26
C LYS A 218 -12.84 8.78 -13.29
N GLN A 219 -13.37 8.06 -14.26
CA GLN A 219 -14.82 7.83 -14.43
C GLN A 219 -15.44 6.99 -13.30
N ARG A 220 -14.61 6.24 -12.55
CA ARG A 220 -15.07 5.38 -11.45
C ARG A 220 -15.32 6.13 -10.15
N MET A 221 -14.98 7.42 -10.07
CA MET A 221 -15.27 8.25 -8.91
C MET A 221 -16.66 8.86 -9.01
N GLU A 222 -17.58 8.41 -8.16
CA GLU A 222 -19.00 8.83 -8.22
C GLU A 222 -19.25 10.11 -7.45
N ASN A 223 -18.65 10.29 -6.27
CA ASN A 223 -18.90 11.43 -5.37
C ASN A 223 -17.66 11.83 -4.57
N VAL A 224 -16.91 12.88 -4.92
CA VAL A 224 -15.93 13.45 -3.97
C VAL A 224 -15.83 14.97 -4.08
N ASP A 225 -15.98 15.65 -2.95
CA ASP A 225 -15.36 16.95 -2.70
C ASP A 225 -13.84 16.76 -2.73
N ILE A 226 -13.25 16.86 -3.94
CA ILE A 226 -11.85 16.55 -4.24
C ILE A 226 -10.86 17.28 -3.30
N ASN A 227 -11.31 18.35 -2.66
CA ASN A 227 -10.57 19.12 -1.67
C ASN A 227 -10.19 18.35 -0.40
N ILE A 228 -10.89 17.27 -0.04
CA ILE A 228 -10.53 16.43 1.14
C ILE A 228 -9.27 15.59 0.87
N LEU A 229 -8.98 15.29 -0.40
CA LEU A 229 -7.84 14.46 -0.83
C LEU A 229 -6.71 15.27 -1.49
N LYS A 230 -7.00 16.50 -1.96
CA LYS A 230 -6.03 17.45 -2.52
C LYS A 230 -5.39 18.34 -1.45
N GLN A 231 -4.58 17.77 -0.56
CA GLN A 231 -3.44 18.53 -0.02
C GLN A 231 -2.17 17.99 -0.67
N GLY A 232 -1.73 18.69 -1.72
CA GLY A 232 -0.56 18.38 -2.53
C GLY A 232 -0.84 18.52 -4.03
N LYS A 233 -1.04 19.75 -4.52
CA LYS A 233 -0.98 20.03 -5.96
C LYS A 233 0.48 19.94 -6.42
N THR A 234 0.75 19.17 -7.46
CA THR A 234 1.31 19.68 -8.72
C THR A 234 0.97 18.68 -9.82
N GLU A 235 0.36 19.18 -10.89
CA GLU A 235 0.07 18.46 -12.13
C GLU A 235 1.34 18.39 -12.98
N ARG A 236 1.76 17.18 -13.36
CA ARG A 236 2.37 16.87 -14.67
C ARG A 236 1.94 15.46 -15.09
N PRO A 237 1.74 15.18 -16.39
CA PRO A 237 1.49 13.83 -16.87
C PRO A 237 2.77 13.01 -16.68
N LEU A 238 2.72 12.00 -15.82
CA LEU A 238 3.75 10.97 -15.78
C LEU A 238 3.52 10.06 -16.99
N GLN A 239 4.23 10.34 -18.09
CA GLN A 239 4.73 9.23 -18.89
C GLN A 239 5.57 8.38 -17.92
N MET A 240 5.41 7.05 -17.96
CA MET A 240 6.25 6.16 -17.17
C MET A 240 7.63 6.08 -17.85
N GLY A 241 8.32 7.20 -17.80
CA GLY A 241 9.77 7.37 -17.84
C GLY A 241 10.09 8.17 -16.58
N THR A 242 11.20 7.82 -15.94
CA THR A 242 11.90 8.60 -14.92
C THR A 242 11.65 10.10 -15.04
N ASP A 243 11.23 10.74 -13.95
CA ASP A 243 11.62 12.10 -13.52
C ASP A 243 10.62 12.61 -12.48
N ASP A 244 10.77 12.15 -11.24
CA ASP A 244 10.52 13.03 -10.09
C ASP A 244 11.67 14.04 -10.11
N PRO A 245 11.45 15.36 -10.20
CA PRO A 245 12.52 16.36 -10.37
C PRO A 245 13.45 16.50 -9.15
N GLU A 246 13.37 15.59 -8.17
CA GLU A 246 14.24 15.52 -6.99
C GLU A 246 15.08 14.23 -6.91
N GLU A 247 14.98 13.29 -7.86
CA GLU A 247 15.82 12.08 -7.89
C GLU A 247 16.50 11.90 -9.25
N GLU A 248 17.51 12.74 -9.54
CA GLU A 248 18.43 12.48 -10.64
C GLU A 248 19.44 11.38 -10.27
N SER A 249 19.49 10.38 -11.16
CA SER A 249 20.38 9.21 -11.19
C SER A 249 20.09 8.15 -10.13
N HIS A 250 19.52 7.01 -10.54
CA HIS A 250 20.23 5.76 -10.80
C HIS A 250 19.19 4.77 -11.39
N GLY A 251 19.61 3.97 -12.38
CA GLY A 251 18.72 3.23 -13.28
C GLY A 251 17.72 2.30 -12.59
N MET A 252 16.45 2.44 -12.96
CA MET A 252 15.35 1.59 -12.51
C MET A 252 15.46 0.19 -13.12
N ASN A 253 15.32 -0.86 -12.31
CA ASN A 253 14.91 -2.18 -12.78
C ASN A 253 13.68 -2.63 -11.99
N VAL A 254 12.66 -3.11 -12.69
CA VAL A 254 11.52 -3.78 -12.05
C VAL A 254 11.82 -5.28 -12.03
N ARG A 255 12.06 -5.82 -10.83
CA ARG A 255 12.22 -7.26 -10.58
C ARG A 255 10.99 -7.84 -9.92
#